data_AF-A0A3A9EW96-F1
#
_entry.id   AF-A0A3A9EW96-F1
#
_cell.length_a   1.000
_cell.length_b   1.000
_cell.length_c   1.000
_cell.angle_alpha   90.00
_cell.angle_beta   90.00
_cell.angle_gamma   90.00
#
_symmetry.space_group_name_H-M   'P 1'
#
loop_
_entity.id
_entity.type
_entity.pdbx_description
1 polymer ?
#
loop_
_entity_poly.entity_id
_entity_poly.type
_entity_poly.pdbx_seq_one_letter_code
_entity_poly.pdbx_strand_id
1 'polypeptide(L)'
;MIDTIYFFASKTDICNIFHEIEQQFDIKYCMTEADREAGRGEMPQMEFDTIDEIADDCHAAHSIQPFYLIAPKTQTMKRYRQALKDRDDIERYRMIYTENGNSVMLKGMRKHEDLTYDYYIHIARNLETEFSGELFKKLVREVKKNCVRIKYNTPIYIGKDMYRSKEEFVFSGERCGCFTLTETDEVKEWYRSPKVREFADKPFEEQLFFLRDVFCGKELKDYRDEEKNFTEDYQNYRVAMSGLWDIRDLSRFKNVFELFNDETRVPSPMAMTAMEYLCEACVYAASRQKPDGIGILLEYLHDIPEKGYHCGCEGIVRILSKKKYRERFQESLAGASEDTQVLVKKILSGIKGDGAIAAAPL
;
A
#
# COMPACT_ATOMS: atom_id res chain seq x y z
N MET A 1 -17.26 -5.88 -6.09
CA MET A 1 -17.12 -5.27 -7.43
C MET A 1 -15.96 -4.28 -7.36
N ILE A 2 -15.07 -4.22 -8.36
CA ILE A 2 -13.94 -3.28 -8.34
C ILE A 2 -14.48 -1.87 -8.61
N ASP A 3 -14.13 -0.89 -7.79
CA ASP A 3 -14.52 0.53 -7.90
C ASP A 3 -13.38 1.41 -8.45
N THR A 4 -12.13 0.96 -8.33
CA THR A 4 -10.95 1.67 -8.82
C THR A 4 -9.97 0.72 -9.50
N ILE A 5 -9.37 1.17 -10.61
CA ILE A 5 -8.20 0.52 -11.23
C ILE A 5 -7.03 1.50 -11.28
N TYR A 6 -5.84 1.01 -10.93
CA TYR A 6 -4.58 1.75 -10.94
C TYR A 6 -3.68 1.19 -12.04
N PHE A 7 -2.99 2.06 -12.77
CA PHE A 7 -2.07 1.66 -13.81
C PHE A 7 -1.02 2.75 -14.09
N PHE A 8 0.17 2.33 -14.50
CA PHE A 8 1.22 3.22 -15.00
C PHE A 8 1.15 3.23 -16.52
N ALA A 9 1.34 4.39 -17.15
CA ALA A 9 1.26 4.53 -18.60
C ALA A 9 2.16 5.66 -19.08
N SER A 10 2.80 5.49 -20.24
CA SER A 10 3.35 6.62 -21.00
C SER A 10 2.20 7.44 -21.61
N LYS A 11 2.51 8.61 -22.19
CA LYS A 11 1.54 9.38 -23.00
C LYS A 11 0.95 8.50 -24.12
N THR A 12 1.79 7.71 -24.78
CA THR A 12 1.36 6.80 -25.84
C THR A 12 0.40 5.74 -25.30
N ASP A 13 0.72 5.13 -24.16
CA ASP A 13 -0.13 4.10 -23.54
C ASP A 13 -1.50 4.67 -23.13
N ILE A 14 -1.56 5.87 -22.52
CA ILE A 14 -2.84 6.47 -22.12
C ILE A 14 -3.68 6.84 -23.34
N CYS A 15 -3.12 7.47 -24.37
CA CYS A 15 -3.85 7.76 -25.61
C CYS A 15 -4.42 6.48 -26.23
N ASN A 16 -3.63 5.42 -26.35
CA ASN A 16 -4.08 4.14 -26.89
C ASN A 16 -5.26 3.53 -26.11
N ILE A 17 -5.24 3.63 -24.77
CA ILE A 17 -6.35 3.13 -23.94
C ILE A 17 -7.62 3.92 -24.21
N PHE A 18 -7.54 5.24 -24.30
CA PHE A 18 -8.70 6.13 -24.35
C PHE A 18 -9.24 6.36 -25.76
N HIS A 19 -8.43 6.28 -26.81
CA HIS A 19 -8.92 6.31 -28.20
C HIS A 19 -9.93 5.18 -28.48
N GLU A 20 -9.69 3.99 -27.91
CA GLU A 20 -10.63 2.84 -27.99
C GLU A 20 -11.95 3.09 -27.26
N ILE A 21 -11.95 3.98 -26.25
CA ILE A 21 -13.14 4.41 -25.52
C ILE A 21 -13.91 5.43 -26.36
N GLU A 22 -13.23 6.43 -26.90
CA GLU A 22 -13.80 7.51 -27.71
C GLU A 22 -14.46 6.99 -28.99
N GLN A 23 -13.97 5.89 -29.56
CA GLN A 23 -14.63 5.24 -30.71
C GLN A 23 -15.99 4.62 -30.35
N GLN A 24 -16.24 4.33 -29.08
CA GLN A 24 -17.43 3.60 -28.61
C GLN A 24 -18.39 4.47 -27.80
N PHE A 25 -17.88 5.52 -27.17
CA PHE A 25 -18.63 6.41 -26.31
C PHE A 25 -18.46 7.85 -26.79
N ASP A 26 -19.57 8.56 -26.93
CA ASP A 26 -19.56 10.00 -27.18
C ASP A 26 -19.30 10.75 -25.86
N ILE A 27 -18.03 10.81 -25.47
CA ILE A 27 -17.54 11.36 -24.20
C ILE A 27 -16.79 12.66 -24.37
N LYS A 28 -16.72 13.43 -23.29
CA LYS A 28 -15.81 14.55 -23.08
C LYS A 28 -15.08 14.40 -21.77
N TYR A 29 -13.96 15.10 -21.66
CA TYR A 29 -13.13 15.16 -20.47
C TYR A 29 -13.30 16.52 -19.81
N CYS A 30 -13.63 16.53 -18.52
CA CYS A 30 -13.97 17.75 -17.80
C CYS A 30 -13.02 17.93 -16.62
N MET A 31 -12.14 18.92 -16.69
CA MET A 31 -11.18 19.24 -15.63
C MET A 31 -11.92 19.67 -14.37
N THR A 32 -11.56 19.13 -13.19
CA THR A 32 -12.29 19.44 -11.96
C THR A 32 -11.91 20.76 -11.33
N GLU A 33 -10.76 21.34 -11.70
CA GLU A 33 -10.25 22.59 -11.11
C GLU A 33 -9.46 23.39 -12.15
N ALA A 34 -9.76 24.68 -12.27
CA ALA A 34 -9.04 25.61 -13.12
C ALA A 34 -8.88 26.96 -12.40
N ASP A 35 -7.66 27.50 -12.40
CA ASP A 35 -7.37 28.82 -11.84
C ASP A 35 -7.27 29.87 -12.96
N ARG A 36 -7.71 31.09 -12.67
CA ARG A 36 -7.61 32.25 -13.57
C ARG A 36 -7.20 33.49 -12.79
N GLU A 37 -6.44 34.38 -13.42
CA GLU A 37 -6.28 35.75 -12.89
C GLU A 37 -7.64 36.48 -12.82
N ALA A 38 -7.88 37.15 -11.71
CA ALA A 38 -9.08 37.94 -11.46
C ALA A 38 -9.20 39.09 -12.49
N GLY A 39 -10.42 39.35 -12.96
CA GLY A 39 -10.71 40.47 -13.88
C GLY A 39 -10.40 40.26 -15.37
N ARG A 40 -9.78 39.14 -15.80
CA ARG A 40 -9.52 38.85 -17.23
C ARG A 40 -10.61 38.03 -17.94
N GLY A 41 -11.55 38.66 -18.65
CA GLY A 41 -12.29 38.02 -19.76
C GLY A 41 -13.14 36.78 -19.44
N GLU A 42 -13.22 35.83 -20.38
CA GLU A 42 -14.04 34.61 -20.34
C GLU A 42 -13.50 33.52 -19.38
N MET A 43 -14.35 32.58 -18.97
CA MET A 43 -14.00 31.45 -18.09
C MET A 43 -12.94 30.54 -18.75
N PRO A 44 -11.98 29.97 -17.99
CA PRO A 44 -11.01 29.02 -18.56
C PRO A 44 -11.72 27.83 -19.23
N GLN A 45 -11.10 27.29 -20.27
CA GLN A 45 -11.55 26.03 -20.86
C GLN A 45 -11.39 24.91 -19.84
N MET A 46 -12.47 24.19 -19.57
CA MET A 46 -12.51 23.08 -18.62
C MET A 46 -13.11 21.80 -19.23
N GLU A 47 -13.56 21.85 -20.48
CA GLU A 47 -14.11 20.72 -21.21
C GLU A 47 -13.31 20.51 -22.49
N PHE A 48 -12.96 19.26 -22.75
CA PHE A 48 -12.11 18.82 -23.84
C PHE A 48 -12.76 17.62 -24.51
N ASP A 49 -12.61 17.51 -25.83
CA ASP A 49 -13.33 16.53 -26.63
C ASP A 49 -12.58 15.20 -26.76
N THR A 50 -11.28 15.20 -26.52
CA THR A 50 -10.38 14.06 -26.75
C THR A 50 -9.33 13.92 -25.66
N ILE A 51 -8.82 12.71 -25.49
CA ILE A 51 -7.70 12.42 -24.59
C ILE A 51 -6.45 13.16 -25.03
N ASP A 52 -6.24 13.35 -26.33
CA ASP A 52 -5.03 14.01 -26.87
C ASP A 52 -4.91 15.47 -26.40
N GLU A 53 -6.04 16.16 -26.22
CA GLU A 53 -6.07 17.53 -25.68
C GLU A 53 -5.60 17.61 -24.23
N ILE A 54 -5.82 16.55 -23.44
CA ILE A 54 -5.52 16.53 -22.00
C ILE A 54 -4.36 15.61 -21.63
N ALA A 55 -3.86 14.80 -22.55
CA ALA A 55 -2.83 13.80 -22.27
C ALA A 55 -1.53 14.46 -21.80
N ASP A 56 -1.19 15.61 -22.39
CA ASP A 56 -0.06 16.41 -21.92
C ASP A 56 -0.32 17.01 -20.54
N ASP A 57 -1.53 17.47 -20.22
CA ASP A 57 -1.85 17.99 -18.87
C ASP A 57 -1.87 16.87 -17.81
N CYS A 58 -2.46 15.73 -18.15
CA CYS A 58 -2.39 14.48 -17.40
C CYS A 58 -0.96 14.00 -17.19
N HIS A 59 -0.05 14.39 -18.09
CA HIS A 59 1.36 14.05 -18.02
C HIS A 59 2.21 15.18 -17.44
N ALA A 60 1.89 16.47 -17.50
CA ALA A 60 2.83 17.59 -17.29
C ALA A 60 2.70 18.30 -15.93
N ALA A 61 1.71 17.96 -15.10
CA ALA A 61 1.38 18.82 -13.97
C ALA A 61 2.39 18.78 -12.82
N HIS A 62 3.26 19.79 -12.79
CA HIS A 62 3.98 20.22 -11.60
C HIS A 62 3.07 21.17 -10.80
N SER A 63 2.44 20.64 -9.74
CA SER A 63 1.83 21.37 -8.60
C SER A 63 0.31 21.29 -8.43
N ILE A 64 -0.47 20.87 -9.43
CA ILE A 64 -1.91 20.56 -9.26
C ILE A 64 -2.13 19.16 -9.84
N GLN A 65 -2.53 18.21 -9.01
CA GLN A 65 -2.85 16.85 -9.51
C GLN A 65 -3.99 17.00 -10.54
N PRO A 66 -3.83 16.58 -11.81
CA PRO A 66 -4.87 16.74 -12.81
C PRO A 66 -5.97 15.70 -12.55
N PHE A 67 -7.19 16.20 -12.41
CA PHE A 67 -8.39 15.39 -12.21
C PHE A 67 -9.38 15.71 -13.30
N TYR A 68 -9.88 14.68 -13.98
CA TYR A 68 -10.86 14.79 -15.03
C TYR A 68 -12.09 13.92 -14.71
N LEU A 69 -13.27 14.47 -14.98
CA LEU A 69 -14.51 13.71 -15.06
C LEU A 69 -14.75 13.36 -16.52
N ILE A 70 -14.96 12.08 -16.80
CA ILE A 70 -15.33 11.57 -18.12
C ILE A 70 -16.85 11.41 -18.13
N ALA A 71 -17.51 12.21 -18.95
CA ALA A 71 -18.97 12.30 -19.02
C ALA A 71 -19.44 12.29 -20.49
N PRO A 72 -20.72 12.02 -20.78
CA PRO A 72 -21.25 12.16 -22.14
C PRO A 72 -21.11 13.60 -22.64
N LYS A 73 -20.84 13.80 -23.94
CA LYS A 73 -20.75 15.16 -24.51
C LYS A 73 -21.99 16.00 -24.28
N THR A 74 -23.16 15.35 -24.33
CA THR A 74 -24.48 15.96 -24.11
C THR A 74 -24.74 16.40 -22.67
N GLN A 75 -23.96 15.92 -21.70
CA GLN A 75 -24.16 16.26 -20.30
C GLN A 75 -23.70 17.69 -20.01
N THR A 76 -24.60 18.52 -19.48
CA THR A 76 -24.21 19.81 -18.92
C THR A 76 -23.51 19.61 -17.57
N MET A 77 -22.25 20.04 -17.47
CA MET A 77 -21.47 19.91 -16.24
C MET A 77 -21.72 21.10 -15.31
N LYS A 78 -21.98 20.81 -14.04
CA LYS A 78 -22.12 21.85 -13.01
C LYS A 78 -20.73 22.39 -12.63
N ARG A 79 -20.58 23.72 -12.71
CA ARG A 79 -19.34 24.45 -12.44
C ARG A 79 -19.61 25.53 -11.39
N TYR A 80 -18.64 25.74 -10.50
CA TYR A 80 -18.72 26.72 -9.43
C TYR A 80 -17.51 27.61 -9.42
N ARG A 81 -17.73 28.92 -9.26
CA ARG A 81 -16.66 29.85 -8.90
C ARG A 81 -16.45 29.76 -7.39
N GLN A 82 -15.22 29.44 -6.98
CA GLN A 82 -14.75 29.46 -5.61
C GLN A 82 -13.85 30.67 -5.40
N ALA A 83 -14.24 31.54 -4.46
CA ALA A 83 -13.35 32.59 -3.98
C ALA A 83 -12.27 31.98 -3.07
N LEU A 84 -11.02 32.40 -3.25
CA LEU A 84 -9.90 31.99 -2.40
C LEU A 84 -9.76 32.97 -1.24
N LYS A 85 -9.60 32.45 -0.02
CA LYS A 85 -9.63 33.24 1.22
C LYS A 85 -8.52 34.29 1.32
N ASP A 86 -7.36 34.02 0.71
CA ASP A 86 -6.14 34.83 0.84
C ASP A 86 -5.54 35.22 -0.54
N ARG A 87 -6.34 35.13 -1.62
CA ARG A 87 -5.92 35.43 -3.01
C ARG A 87 -7.06 36.11 -3.77
N ASP A 88 -7.05 37.44 -3.79
CA ASP A 88 -8.03 38.23 -4.55
C ASP A 88 -7.66 38.38 -6.04
N ASP A 89 -6.43 38.01 -6.38
CA ASP A 89 -5.89 38.02 -7.73
C ASP A 89 -6.20 36.73 -8.53
N ILE A 90 -6.78 35.71 -7.89
CA ILE A 90 -7.13 34.43 -8.53
C ILE A 90 -8.61 34.08 -8.33
N GLU A 91 -9.28 33.71 -9.42
CA GLU A 91 -10.58 33.06 -9.43
C GLU A 91 -10.40 31.56 -9.71
N ARG A 92 -10.88 30.70 -8.80
CA ARG A 92 -10.87 29.25 -8.99
C ARG A 92 -12.23 28.76 -9.46
N TYR A 93 -12.24 27.94 -10.51
CA TYR A 93 -13.42 27.27 -11.03
C TYR A 93 -13.35 25.78 -10.71
N ARG A 94 -14.46 25.18 -10.24
CA ARG A 94 -14.51 23.78 -9.84
C ARG A 94 -15.68 23.02 -10.46
N MET A 95 -15.44 21.74 -10.77
CA MET A 95 -16.48 20.74 -10.98
C MET A 95 -16.38 19.67 -9.90
N ILE A 96 -17.48 19.43 -9.18
CA ILE A 96 -17.52 18.50 -8.07
C ILE A 96 -18.04 17.15 -8.58
N TYR A 97 -17.30 16.07 -8.31
CA TYR A 97 -17.63 14.73 -8.83
C TYR A 97 -19.02 14.26 -8.38
N THR A 98 -19.36 14.41 -7.09
CA THR A 98 -20.64 13.97 -6.53
C THR A 98 -21.85 14.68 -7.12
N GLU A 99 -21.68 15.88 -7.65
CA GLU A 99 -22.74 16.66 -8.28
C GLU A 99 -22.88 16.39 -9.78
N ASN A 100 -21.90 15.68 -10.35
CA ASN A 100 -21.84 15.24 -11.74
C ASN A 100 -21.79 13.70 -11.82
N GLY A 101 -22.62 13.01 -11.02
CA GLY A 101 -22.54 11.56 -10.77
C GLY A 101 -22.62 10.64 -12.00
N ASN A 102 -23.11 11.13 -13.14
CA ASN A 102 -23.05 10.43 -14.42
C ASN A 102 -21.67 10.53 -15.09
N SER A 103 -20.60 10.27 -14.32
CA SER A 103 -19.22 10.35 -14.81
C SER A 103 -18.30 9.32 -14.15
N VAL A 104 -17.19 9.05 -14.82
CA VAL A 104 -16.06 8.27 -14.30
C VAL A 104 -14.90 9.22 -14.06
N MET A 105 -14.18 9.07 -12.95
CA MET A 105 -13.04 9.94 -12.65
C MET A 105 -11.75 9.33 -13.21
N LEU A 106 -10.94 10.15 -13.89
CA LEU A 106 -9.55 9.89 -14.26
C LEU A 106 -8.66 10.84 -13.47
N LYS A 107 -7.67 10.31 -12.76
CA LYS A 107 -6.69 11.11 -12.05
C LYS A 107 -5.28 10.75 -12.49
N GLY A 108 -4.48 11.77 -12.78
CA GLY A 108 -3.02 11.70 -12.79
C GLY A 108 -2.44 12.14 -11.43
N MET A 109 -1.39 11.47 -10.97
CA MET A 109 -0.72 11.82 -9.72
C MET A 109 0.41 12.84 -9.97
N ARG A 110 0.82 13.54 -8.89
CA ARG A 110 1.77 14.66 -8.96
C ARG A 110 3.14 14.18 -9.43
N LYS A 111 3.75 14.88 -10.39
CA LYS A 111 5.13 14.58 -10.82
C LYS A 111 6.15 14.89 -9.73
N HIS A 112 7.11 13.97 -9.58
CA HIS A 112 8.39 14.18 -8.91
C HIS A 112 9.47 13.75 -9.91
N GLU A 113 10.58 14.49 -10.01
CA GLU A 113 11.59 14.30 -11.05
C GLU A 113 12.12 12.85 -11.12
N ASP A 114 12.28 12.24 -9.95
CA ASP A 114 12.79 10.87 -9.82
C ASP A 114 11.72 9.77 -9.91
N LEU A 115 10.41 10.10 -9.97
CA LEU A 115 9.33 9.12 -9.78
C LEU A 115 8.27 9.16 -10.89
N THR A 116 7.85 7.98 -11.31
CA THR A 116 6.72 7.74 -12.22
C THR A 116 5.51 7.32 -11.42
N TYR A 117 4.44 8.12 -11.43
CA TYR A 117 3.25 7.82 -10.66
C TYR A 117 2.17 7.10 -11.46
N ASP A 118 1.28 6.40 -10.75
CA ASP A 118 0.13 5.74 -11.35
C ASP A 118 -0.97 6.75 -11.73
N TYR A 119 -1.69 6.38 -12.78
CA TYR A 119 -3.04 6.86 -13.03
C TYR A 119 -4.01 5.99 -12.25
N TYR A 120 -5.15 6.57 -11.86
CA TYR A 120 -6.28 5.75 -11.48
C TYR A 120 -7.59 6.20 -12.11
N ILE A 121 -8.43 5.22 -12.38
CA ILE A 121 -9.79 5.39 -12.88
C ILE A 121 -10.73 4.90 -11.79
N HIS A 122 -11.72 5.72 -11.42
CA HIS A 122 -12.64 5.44 -10.32
C HIS A 122 -14.09 5.70 -10.68
N ILE A 123 -14.98 4.85 -10.17
CA ILE A 123 -16.43 5.03 -10.19
C ILE A 123 -17.01 5.05 -8.78
N ALA A 124 -17.77 6.10 -8.46
CA ALA A 124 -18.58 6.18 -7.26
C ALA A 124 -19.81 5.25 -7.38
N ARG A 125 -19.71 4.03 -6.86
CA ARG A 125 -20.75 3.00 -6.97
C ARG A 125 -22.12 3.41 -6.43
N ASN A 126 -22.17 4.33 -5.47
CA ASN A 126 -23.41 4.88 -4.93
C ASN A 126 -24.08 5.92 -5.86
N LEU A 127 -23.37 6.42 -6.87
CA LEU A 127 -23.85 7.38 -7.87
C LEU A 127 -23.84 6.79 -9.29
N GLU A 128 -23.58 5.49 -9.40
CA GLU A 128 -23.46 4.78 -10.67
C GLU A 128 -24.76 4.89 -11.48
N THR A 129 -24.60 5.26 -12.74
CA THR A 129 -25.64 5.19 -13.76
C THR A 129 -25.32 4.03 -14.71
N GLU A 130 -26.27 3.67 -15.56
CA GLU A 130 -26.00 2.68 -16.63
C GLU A 130 -24.80 3.11 -17.50
N PHE A 131 -24.77 4.39 -17.89
CA PHE A 131 -23.67 4.95 -18.68
C PHE A 131 -22.32 4.88 -17.95
N SER A 132 -22.23 5.40 -16.72
CA SER A 132 -20.95 5.45 -16.01
C SER A 132 -20.47 4.05 -15.61
N GLY A 133 -21.40 3.13 -15.32
CA GLY A 133 -21.12 1.73 -15.09
C GLY A 133 -20.53 1.02 -16.31
N GLU A 134 -21.13 1.18 -17.49
CA GLU A 134 -20.63 0.58 -18.74
C GLU A 134 -19.31 1.21 -19.20
N LEU A 135 -19.19 2.54 -19.11
CA LEU A 135 -17.95 3.26 -19.39
C LEU A 135 -16.80 2.75 -18.50
N PHE A 136 -17.02 2.64 -17.18
CA PHE A 136 -16.01 2.13 -16.26
C PHE A 136 -15.62 0.69 -16.56
N LYS A 137 -16.60 -0.19 -16.84
CA LYS A 137 -16.32 -1.59 -17.22
C LYS A 137 -15.45 -1.66 -18.46
N LYS A 138 -15.72 -0.82 -19.46
CA LYS A 138 -14.92 -0.76 -20.69
C LYS A 138 -13.51 -0.21 -20.43
N LEU A 139 -13.39 0.88 -19.68
CA LEU A 139 -12.09 1.43 -19.26
C LEU A 139 -11.22 0.36 -18.56
N VAL A 140 -11.78 -0.38 -17.61
CA VAL A 140 -11.08 -1.48 -16.93
C VAL A 140 -10.63 -2.57 -17.91
N ARG A 141 -11.43 -2.89 -18.93
CA ARG A 141 -11.06 -3.86 -19.96
C ARG A 141 -9.92 -3.36 -20.84
N GLU A 142 -9.97 -2.10 -21.28
CA GLU A 142 -8.92 -1.53 -22.13
C GLU A 142 -7.60 -1.36 -21.37
N VAL A 143 -7.61 -0.99 -20.08
CA VAL A 143 -6.40 -1.01 -19.23
C VAL A 143 -5.81 -2.42 -19.19
N LYS A 144 -6.62 -3.45 -18.91
CA LYS A 144 -6.15 -4.84 -18.85
C LYS A 144 -5.62 -5.38 -20.18
N LYS A 145 -6.14 -4.87 -21.31
CA LYS A 145 -5.72 -5.25 -22.67
C LYS A 145 -4.42 -4.56 -23.07
N ASN A 146 -4.23 -3.30 -22.68
CA ASN A 146 -3.11 -2.46 -23.11
C ASN A 146 -1.97 -2.37 -22.08
N CYS A 147 -2.14 -2.94 -20.89
CA CYS A 147 -1.10 -3.04 -19.87
C CYS A 147 -0.63 -4.48 -19.66
N VAL A 148 0.61 -4.63 -19.22
CA VAL A 148 1.18 -5.85 -18.64
C VAL A 148 0.84 -5.87 -17.15
N ARG A 149 0.34 -7.02 -16.67
CA ARG A 149 -0.01 -7.23 -15.26
C ARG A 149 1.18 -7.85 -14.51
N ILE A 150 1.72 -7.12 -13.55
CA ILE A 150 2.77 -7.60 -12.65
C ILE A 150 2.15 -8.18 -11.38
N LYS A 151 2.65 -9.36 -10.98
CA LYS A 151 2.18 -10.05 -9.78
C LYS A 151 2.87 -9.45 -8.55
N TYR A 152 2.09 -8.77 -7.72
CA TYR A 152 2.51 -8.23 -6.44
C TYR A 152 1.38 -8.36 -5.41
N ASN A 153 1.57 -7.90 -4.17
CA ASN A 153 0.54 -7.95 -3.13
C ASN A 153 -0.78 -7.32 -3.61
N THR A 154 -0.69 -6.18 -4.31
CA THR A 154 -1.75 -5.63 -5.16
C THR A 154 -1.31 -5.75 -6.61
N PRO A 155 -2.15 -6.24 -7.55
CA PRO A 155 -1.78 -6.28 -8.96
C PRO A 155 -1.40 -4.90 -9.49
N ILE A 156 -0.23 -4.82 -10.12
CA ILE A 156 0.27 -3.62 -10.79
C ILE A 156 0.01 -3.77 -12.29
N TYR A 157 -0.44 -2.71 -12.95
CA TYR A 157 -0.63 -2.66 -14.41
C TYR A 157 0.30 -1.60 -14.99
N ILE A 158 1.12 -1.96 -15.98
CA ILE A 158 2.04 -1.04 -16.65
C ILE A 158 1.75 -1.08 -18.14
N GLY A 159 1.52 0.07 -18.77
CA GLY A 159 1.30 0.22 -20.21
C GLY A 159 2.40 -0.50 -21.02
N LYS A 160 2.02 -1.12 -22.13
CA LYS A 160 2.92 -1.97 -22.91
C LYS A 160 4.13 -1.22 -23.44
N ASP A 161 3.99 0.06 -23.78
CA ASP A 161 5.09 0.89 -24.25
C ASP A 161 6.08 1.17 -23.11
N MET A 162 5.58 1.70 -21.99
CA MET A 162 6.36 1.93 -20.77
C MET A 162 7.02 0.64 -20.23
N TYR A 163 6.33 -0.49 -20.33
CA TYR A 163 6.85 -1.77 -19.86
C TYR A 163 8.09 -2.25 -20.63
N ARG A 164 8.27 -1.84 -21.90
CA ARG A 164 9.46 -2.22 -22.70
C ARG A 164 10.76 -1.66 -22.15
N SER A 165 10.71 -0.52 -21.47
CA SER A 165 11.84 0.12 -20.79
C SER A 165 11.60 0.26 -19.28
N LYS A 166 10.86 -0.69 -18.68
CA LYS A 166 10.44 -0.66 -17.27
C LYS A 166 11.56 -0.38 -16.26
N GLU A 167 12.79 -0.78 -16.59
CA GLU A 167 13.97 -0.66 -15.72
C GLU A 167 14.49 0.78 -15.61
N GLU A 168 14.10 1.65 -16.53
CA GLU A 168 14.44 3.08 -16.53
C GLU A 168 13.57 3.88 -15.55
N PHE A 169 12.55 3.25 -14.96
CA PHE A 169 11.56 3.93 -14.13
C PHE A 169 11.63 3.48 -12.67
N VAL A 170 11.46 4.47 -11.79
CA VAL A 170 11.04 4.24 -10.41
C VAL A 170 9.56 4.53 -10.34
N PHE A 171 8.76 3.50 -10.09
CA PHE A 171 7.31 3.61 -9.98
C PHE A 171 6.91 4.00 -8.57
N SER A 172 5.88 4.84 -8.42
CA SER A 172 5.31 5.22 -7.14
C SER A 172 3.79 5.18 -7.24
N GLY A 173 3.16 4.21 -6.59
CA GLY A 173 1.71 4.06 -6.62
C GLY A 173 1.08 4.15 -5.23
N GLU A 174 -0.15 4.63 -5.18
CA GLU A 174 -0.89 4.82 -3.92
C GLU A 174 -1.04 3.51 -3.13
N ARG A 175 -1.13 2.36 -3.83
CA ARG A 175 -1.33 1.03 -3.23
C ARG A 175 -0.09 0.13 -3.24
N CYS A 176 0.99 0.55 -3.89
CA CYS A 176 2.19 -0.27 -4.06
C CYS A 176 3.48 0.41 -3.60
N GLY A 177 3.42 1.65 -3.10
CA GLY A 177 4.61 2.37 -2.65
C GLY A 177 5.56 2.67 -3.81
N CYS A 178 6.82 2.98 -3.48
CA CYS A 178 7.88 3.20 -4.46
C CYS A 178 8.60 1.89 -4.79
N PHE A 179 8.74 1.55 -6.06
CA PHE A 179 9.36 0.30 -6.49
C PHE A 179 10.03 0.42 -7.87
N THR A 180 10.94 -0.51 -8.14
CA THR A 180 11.49 -0.78 -9.47
C THR A 180 11.11 -2.19 -9.92
N LEU A 181 11.26 -2.44 -11.22
CA LEU A 181 11.10 -3.77 -11.81
C LEU A 181 12.42 -4.23 -12.42
N THR A 182 12.79 -5.48 -12.15
CA THR A 182 13.91 -6.13 -12.84
C THR A 182 13.49 -6.63 -14.23
N GLU A 183 14.46 -7.01 -15.07
CA GLU A 183 14.22 -7.73 -16.33
C GLU A 183 13.21 -8.90 -16.17
N THR A 184 13.31 -9.63 -15.04
CA THR A 184 12.51 -10.83 -14.71
C THR A 184 11.17 -10.55 -14.03
N ASP A 185 10.71 -9.29 -14.02
CA ASP A 185 9.46 -8.85 -13.38
C ASP A 185 9.43 -8.99 -11.86
N GLU A 186 10.61 -9.04 -11.22
CA GLU A 186 10.70 -8.95 -9.77
C GLU A 186 10.47 -7.51 -9.33
N VAL A 187 9.50 -7.32 -8.42
CA VAL A 187 9.22 -6.04 -7.79
C VAL A 187 10.19 -5.85 -6.64
N LYS A 188 11.00 -4.78 -6.70
CA LYS A 188 11.90 -4.37 -5.62
C LYS A 188 11.47 -3.02 -5.08
N GLU A 189 11.33 -2.92 -3.77
CA GLU A 189 11.04 -1.64 -3.14
C GLU A 189 12.18 -0.65 -3.39
N TRP A 190 11.84 0.60 -3.65
CA TRP A 190 12.82 1.65 -3.94
C TRP A 190 12.80 2.72 -2.87
N TYR A 191 14.00 3.04 -2.38
CA TYR A 191 14.24 4.07 -1.37
C TYR A 191 15.02 5.22 -1.99
N ARG A 192 14.74 6.45 -1.59
CA ARG A 192 15.42 7.63 -2.16
C ARG A 192 16.88 7.75 -1.75
N SER A 193 17.19 7.45 -0.48
CA SER A 193 18.58 7.47 0.01
C SER A 193 19.38 6.28 -0.56
N PRO A 194 20.56 6.51 -1.17
CA PRO A 194 21.45 5.43 -1.60
C PRO A 194 21.86 4.49 -0.46
N LYS A 195 22.08 5.01 0.75
CA LYS A 195 22.46 4.18 1.91
C LYS A 195 21.33 3.28 2.37
N VAL A 196 20.09 3.77 2.30
CA VAL A 196 18.91 2.95 2.64
C VAL A 196 18.72 1.84 1.61
N ARG A 197 18.96 2.13 0.32
CA ARG A 197 18.98 1.09 -0.72
C ARG A 197 20.07 0.04 -0.47
N GLU A 198 21.29 0.49 -0.17
CA GLU A 198 22.39 -0.41 0.18
C GLU A 198 22.05 -1.30 1.38
N PHE A 199 21.40 -0.73 2.41
CA PHE A 199 20.92 -1.49 3.56
C PHE A 199 19.80 -2.49 3.19
N ALA A 200 18.84 -2.09 2.36
CA ALA A 200 17.74 -2.95 1.90
C ALA A 200 18.23 -4.17 1.09
N ASP A 201 19.33 -4.02 0.35
CA ASP A 201 19.96 -5.09 -0.41
C ASP A 201 20.80 -6.05 0.46
N LYS A 202 21.01 -5.74 1.75
CA LYS A 202 21.76 -6.63 2.66
C LYS A 202 21.02 -7.93 2.94
N PRO A 203 21.76 -9.03 3.24
CA PRO A 203 21.16 -10.27 3.71
C PRO A 203 20.24 -10.04 4.91
N PHE A 204 19.15 -10.83 4.97
CA PHE A 204 18.16 -10.73 6.05
C PHE A 204 18.80 -10.81 7.44
N GLU A 205 19.82 -11.66 7.61
CA GLU A 205 20.56 -11.81 8.86
C GLU A 205 21.25 -10.51 9.29
N GLU A 206 21.80 -9.73 8.36
CA GLU A 206 22.38 -8.41 8.67
C GLU A 206 21.30 -7.40 9.08
N GLN A 207 20.12 -7.45 8.45
CA GLN A 207 18.99 -6.61 8.83
C GLN A 207 18.49 -6.97 10.25
N LEU A 208 18.48 -8.25 10.62
CA LEU A 208 18.16 -8.69 11.98
C LEU A 208 19.21 -8.22 13.00
N PHE A 209 20.51 -8.25 12.65
CA PHE A 209 21.55 -7.70 13.52
C PHE A 209 21.35 -6.21 13.79
N PHE A 210 20.98 -5.44 12.78
CA PHE A 210 20.62 -4.03 12.94
C PHE A 210 19.42 -3.86 13.89
N LEU A 211 18.34 -4.63 13.73
CA LEU A 211 17.20 -4.58 14.66
C LEU A 211 17.59 -4.89 16.11
N ARG A 212 18.48 -5.87 16.31
CA ARG A 212 18.97 -6.22 17.65
C ARG A 212 19.69 -5.04 18.29
N ASP A 213 20.53 -4.32 17.54
CA ASP A 213 21.26 -3.17 18.06
C ASP A 213 20.32 -1.98 18.32
N VAL A 214 19.28 -1.79 17.50
CA VAL A 214 18.18 -0.83 17.77
C VAL A 214 17.46 -1.17 19.08
N PHE A 215 17.06 -2.42 19.28
CA PHE A 215 16.32 -2.85 20.49
C PHE A 215 17.15 -2.77 21.77
N CYS A 216 18.47 -2.81 21.65
CA CYS A 216 19.39 -2.58 22.77
C CYS A 216 19.75 -1.10 22.96
N GLY A 217 19.18 -0.19 22.17
CA GLY A 217 19.46 1.25 22.24
C GLY A 217 20.86 1.66 21.79
N LYS A 218 21.53 0.81 20.98
CA LYS A 218 22.85 1.12 20.39
C LYS A 218 22.72 1.89 19.08
N GLU A 219 21.70 1.54 18.31
CA GLU A 219 21.31 2.19 17.07
C GLU A 219 19.94 2.88 17.26
N LEU A 220 19.65 3.92 16.48
CA LEU A 220 18.43 4.74 16.58
C LEU A 220 18.29 5.43 17.96
N LYS A 221 18.95 6.58 18.13
CA LYS A 221 19.15 7.24 19.45
C LYS A 221 17.85 7.76 20.05
N ASP A 222 17.08 8.50 19.27
CA ASP A 222 15.76 9.00 19.65
C ASP A 222 14.76 8.71 18.55
N TYR A 223 13.95 7.68 18.77
CA TYR A 223 12.93 7.25 17.81
C TYR A 223 12.04 8.41 17.33
N ARG A 224 11.60 9.31 18.23
CA ARG A 224 10.64 10.36 17.86
C ARG A 224 11.28 11.44 17.02
N ASP A 225 12.49 11.83 17.38
CA ASP A 225 13.23 12.82 16.59
C ASP A 225 13.65 12.23 15.24
N GLU A 226 14.07 10.97 15.19
CA GLU A 226 14.44 10.30 13.96
C GLU A 226 13.25 10.03 13.03
N GLU A 227 12.09 9.64 13.58
CA GLU A 227 10.82 9.52 12.86
C GLU A 227 10.39 10.87 12.28
N LYS A 228 10.38 11.92 13.12
CA LYS A 228 9.98 13.27 12.72
C LYS A 228 10.85 13.82 11.58
N ASN A 229 12.15 13.54 11.63
CA ASN A 229 13.11 14.02 10.64
C ASN A 229 13.30 13.03 9.48
N PHE A 230 12.66 11.85 9.55
CA PHE A 230 12.75 10.78 8.55
C PHE A 230 14.20 10.44 8.20
N THR A 231 15.05 10.24 9.20
CA THR A 231 16.49 10.00 9.04
C THR A 231 16.77 8.68 8.29
N GLU A 232 17.99 8.52 7.79
CA GLU A 232 18.42 7.28 7.12
C GLU A 232 18.35 6.08 8.08
N ASP A 233 18.71 6.26 9.36
CA ASP A 233 18.65 5.21 10.39
C ASP A 233 17.21 4.79 10.69
N TYR A 234 16.27 5.75 10.78
CA TYR A 234 14.85 5.44 10.89
C TYR A 234 14.32 4.72 9.65
N GLN A 235 14.73 5.14 8.45
CA GLN A 235 14.35 4.44 7.22
C GLN A 235 14.89 3.00 7.20
N ASN A 236 16.15 2.77 7.59
CA ASN A 236 16.72 1.43 7.74
C ASN A 236 15.95 0.58 8.75
N TYR A 237 15.54 1.18 9.87
CA TYR A 237 14.67 0.52 10.84
C TYR A 237 13.34 0.08 10.23
N ARG A 238 12.70 0.95 9.44
CA ARG A 238 11.47 0.59 8.71
C ARG A 238 11.69 -0.54 7.70
N VAL A 239 12.80 -0.53 6.97
CA VAL A 239 13.17 -1.59 6.01
C VAL A 239 13.29 -2.93 6.73
N ALA A 240 14.12 -2.98 7.79
CA ALA A 240 14.37 -4.21 8.52
C ALA A 240 13.10 -4.76 9.19
N MET A 241 12.26 -3.89 9.76
CA MET A 241 10.96 -4.29 10.31
C MET A 241 10.04 -4.86 9.22
N SER A 242 9.97 -4.22 8.05
CA SER A 242 9.09 -4.66 6.95
C SER A 242 9.49 -6.04 6.41
N GLY A 243 10.81 -6.33 6.33
CA GLY A 243 11.34 -7.61 5.89
C GLY A 243 10.84 -8.82 6.70
N LEU A 244 10.41 -8.62 7.96
CA LEU A 244 9.83 -9.67 8.81
C LEU A 244 8.54 -10.26 8.23
N TRP A 245 7.78 -9.50 7.44
CA TRP A 245 6.51 -9.96 6.84
C TRP A 245 6.69 -10.85 5.62
N ASP A 246 7.90 -10.84 5.05
CA ASP A 246 8.25 -11.57 3.82
C ASP A 246 9.01 -12.88 4.08
N ILE A 247 9.05 -13.35 5.34
CA ILE A 247 9.64 -14.63 5.70
C ILE A 247 8.91 -15.78 4.99
N ARG A 248 9.59 -16.39 4.02
CA ARG A 248 9.12 -17.59 3.29
C ARG A 248 9.72 -18.89 3.82
N ASP A 249 10.88 -18.81 4.45
CA ASP A 249 11.52 -19.95 5.09
C ASP A 249 11.34 -19.86 6.60
N LEU A 250 10.48 -20.69 7.17
CA LEU A 250 10.16 -20.66 8.61
C LEU A 250 11.35 -21.06 9.48
N SER A 251 12.39 -21.72 8.93
CA SER A 251 13.60 -22.01 9.70
C SER A 251 14.29 -20.75 10.22
N ARG A 252 14.06 -19.61 9.56
CA ARG A 252 14.56 -18.29 9.96
C ARG A 252 13.91 -17.72 11.22
N PHE A 253 12.81 -18.31 11.71
CA PHE A 253 12.19 -17.87 12.97
C PHE A 253 13.15 -17.90 14.13
N LYS A 254 14.09 -18.85 14.17
CA LYS A 254 15.11 -18.92 15.23
C LYS A 254 15.89 -17.60 15.36
N ASN A 255 16.33 -17.05 14.23
CA ASN A 255 17.06 -15.78 14.21
C ASN A 255 16.17 -14.60 14.61
N VAL A 256 14.89 -14.62 14.24
CA VAL A 256 13.92 -13.59 14.62
C VAL A 256 13.60 -13.66 16.13
N PHE A 257 13.53 -14.86 16.69
CA PHE A 257 13.18 -15.08 18.09
C PHE A 257 14.23 -14.57 19.06
N GLU A 258 15.50 -14.53 18.66
CA GLU A 258 16.56 -13.89 19.43
C GLU A 258 16.31 -12.40 19.70
N LEU A 259 15.46 -11.75 18.90
CA LEU A 259 15.08 -10.35 19.08
C LEU A 259 14.09 -10.13 20.22
N PHE A 260 13.32 -11.15 20.63
CA PHE A 260 12.32 -10.98 21.67
C PHE A 260 12.97 -10.62 23.01
N ASN A 261 12.50 -9.52 23.59
CA ASN A 261 12.93 -9.02 24.89
C ASN A 261 11.81 -8.15 25.50
N ASP A 262 11.34 -8.56 26.68
CA ASP A 262 10.28 -7.92 27.46
C ASP A 262 10.68 -6.51 27.93
N GLU A 263 11.98 -6.22 27.96
CA GLU A 263 12.53 -4.91 28.32
C GLU A 263 12.57 -3.93 27.14
N THR A 264 12.39 -4.39 25.90
CA THR A 264 12.43 -3.49 24.75
C THR A 264 11.26 -2.51 24.78
N ARG A 265 11.59 -1.22 24.62
CA ARG A 265 10.61 -0.11 24.62
C ARG A 265 10.54 0.64 23.29
N VAL A 266 11.33 0.23 22.30
CA VAL A 266 11.34 0.86 20.97
C VAL A 266 9.97 0.66 20.31
N PRO A 267 9.31 1.74 19.83
CA PRO A 267 8.07 1.64 19.07
C PRO A 267 8.30 0.97 17.71
N SER A 268 7.28 0.32 17.16
CA SER A 268 7.30 -0.06 15.74
C SER A 268 7.03 1.16 14.86
N PRO A 269 7.23 1.07 13.53
CA PRO A 269 6.76 2.09 12.57
C PRO A 269 5.22 2.18 12.45
N MET A 270 4.49 1.35 13.18
CA MET A 270 3.03 1.36 13.26
C MET A 270 2.59 1.72 14.69
N ALA A 271 1.28 1.92 14.89
CA ALA A 271 0.70 2.24 16.20
C ALA A 271 0.69 1.02 17.17
N MET A 272 1.85 0.41 17.39
CA MET A 272 2.11 -0.71 18.30
C MET A 272 3.60 -0.77 18.69
N THR A 273 3.95 -1.59 19.68
CA THR A 273 5.35 -1.84 20.06
C THR A 273 6.09 -2.69 19.02
N ALA A 274 7.42 -2.63 19.00
CA ALA A 274 8.23 -3.49 18.12
C ALA A 274 8.00 -4.99 18.36
N MET A 275 7.76 -5.39 19.61
CA MET A 275 7.52 -6.80 19.97
C MET A 275 6.15 -7.30 19.53
N GLU A 276 5.11 -6.48 19.64
CA GLU A 276 3.79 -6.80 19.08
C GLU A 276 3.87 -6.97 17.56
N TYR A 277 4.60 -6.09 16.89
CA TYR A 277 4.83 -6.16 15.45
C TYR A 277 5.57 -7.45 15.05
N LEU A 278 6.63 -7.83 15.77
CA LEU A 278 7.34 -9.11 15.59
C LEU A 278 6.39 -10.32 15.72
N CYS A 279 5.54 -10.33 16.75
CA CYS A 279 4.57 -11.40 16.93
C CYS A 279 3.58 -11.48 15.77
N GLU A 280 3.04 -10.34 15.33
CA GLU A 280 2.10 -10.32 14.19
C GLU A 280 2.77 -10.79 12.89
N ALA A 281 4.02 -10.39 12.64
CA ALA A 281 4.79 -10.81 11.47
C ALA A 281 5.05 -12.33 11.48
N CYS A 282 5.47 -12.90 12.62
CA CYS A 282 5.68 -14.34 12.77
C CYS A 282 4.38 -15.13 12.54
N VAL A 283 3.27 -14.72 13.16
CA VAL A 283 1.97 -15.38 12.97
C VAL A 283 1.49 -15.26 11.53
N TYR A 284 1.66 -14.09 10.91
CA TYR A 284 1.31 -13.87 9.52
C TYR A 284 2.10 -14.79 8.58
N ALA A 285 3.43 -14.80 8.70
CA ALA A 285 4.33 -15.64 7.91
C ALA A 285 3.94 -17.13 8.04
N ALA A 286 3.78 -17.62 9.27
CA ALA A 286 3.35 -18.99 9.56
C ALA A 286 1.98 -19.32 8.94
N SER A 287 0.99 -18.45 9.12
CA SER A 287 -0.40 -18.70 8.66
C SER A 287 -0.55 -18.77 7.13
N ARG A 288 0.40 -18.21 6.38
CA ARG A 288 0.44 -18.26 4.91
C ARG A 288 0.97 -19.60 4.39
N GLN A 289 1.70 -20.36 5.20
CA GLN A 289 2.35 -21.59 4.76
C GLN A 289 1.45 -22.81 4.96
N LYS A 290 1.37 -23.62 3.91
CA LYS A 290 0.61 -24.87 3.88
C LYS A 290 1.59 -26.07 3.88
N PRO A 291 1.21 -27.24 4.45
CA PRO A 291 -0.08 -27.54 5.05
C PRO A 291 -0.26 -26.98 6.47
N ASP A 292 0.80 -26.89 7.28
CA ASP A 292 0.70 -26.49 8.69
C ASP A 292 1.86 -25.60 9.18
N GLY A 293 1.93 -24.37 8.67
CA GLY A 293 2.93 -23.40 9.16
C GLY A 293 2.71 -22.95 10.61
N ILE A 294 1.47 -23.02 11.12
CA ILE A 294 1.18 -22.70 12.53
C ILE A 294 1.78 -23.77 13.45
N GLY A 295 1.67 -25.05 13.11
CA GLY A 295 2.33 -26.13 13.87
C GLY A 295 3.83 -25.91 13.99
N ILE A 296 4.50 -25.57 12.88
CA ILE A 296 5.94 -25.24 12.88
C ILE A 296 6.25 -24.06 13.82
N LEU A 297 5.43 -23.00 13.78
CA LEU A 297 5.59 -21.86 14.67
C LEU A 297 5.46 -22.27 16.14
N LEU A 298 4.52 -23.16 16.47
CA LEU A 298 4.31 -23.65 17.83
C LEU A 298 5.51 -24.45 18.34
N GLU A 299 6.05 -25.35 17.52
CA GLU A 299 7.24 -26.15 17.88
C GLU A 299 8.46 -25.27 18.17
N TYR A 300 8.58 -24.12 17.50
CA TYR A 300 9.68 -23.19 17.73
C TYR A 300 9.47 -22.23 18.90
N LEU A 301 8.33 -22.23 19.59
CA LEU A 301 8.13 -21.36 20.76
C LEU A 301 9.19 -21.59 21.84
N HIS A 302 9.73 -22.80 21.94
CA HIS A 302 10.82 -23.14 22.86
C HIS A 302 12.15 -22.45 22.52
N ASP A 303 12.32 -21.96 21.30
CA ASP A 303 13.52 -21.24 20.85
C ASP A 303 13.46 -19.74 21.23
N ILE A 304 12.33 -19.23 21.73
CA ILE A 304 12.22 -17.86 22.25
C ILE A 304 12.95 -17.78 23.61
N PRO A 305 13.88 -16.82 23.80
CA PRO A 305 14.64 -16.72 25.03
C PRO A 305 13.74 -16.30 26.20
N GLU A 306 14.13 -16.68 27.43
CA GLU A 306 13.35 -16.38 28.65
C GLU A 306 13.03 -14.89 28.82
N LYS A 307 13.99 -14.02 28.52
CA LYS A 307 13.81 -12.56 28.55
C LYS A 307 12.71 -12.04 27.61
N GLY A 308 12.27 -12.83 26.65
CA GLY A 308 11.24 -12.50 25.67
C GLY A 308 9.96 -13.32 25.84
N TYR A 309 9.79 -13.99 26.98
CA TYR A 309 8.68 -14.91 27.20
C TYR A 309 7.31 -14.21 27.12
N HIS A 310 7.14 -13.04 27.76
CA HIS A 310 5.84 -12.36 27.78
C HIS A 310 5.53 -11.71 26.43
N CYS A 311 6.50 -11.02 25.84
CA CYS A 311 6.31 -10.31 24.59
C CYS A 311 6.25 -11.25 23.39
N GLY A 312 7.00 -12.37 23.41
CA GLY A 312 7.08 -13.36 22.33
C GLY A 312 6.12 -14.53 22.52
N CYS A 313 6.38 -15.43 23.47
CA CYS A 313 5.59 -16.66 23.65
C CYS A 313 4.12 -16.37 23.96
N GLU A 314 3.86 -15.56 24.98
CA GLU A 314 2.47 -15.22 25.35
C GLU A 314 1.81 -14.34 24.28
N GLY A 315 2.57 -13.43 23.68
CA GLY A 315 2.12 -12.58 22.57
C GLY A 315 1.62 -13.39 21.37
N ILE A 316 2.43 -14.34 20.88
CA ILE A 316 2.10 -15.22 19.75
C ILE A 316 0.86 -16.06 20.06
N VAL A 317 0.83 -16.72 21.22
CA VAL A 317 -0.32 -17.56 21.63
C VAL A 317 -1.61 -16.72 21.75
N ARG A 318 -1.50 -15.49 22.27
CA ARG A 318 -2.63 -14.55 22.37
C ARG A 318 -3.16 -14.17 20.99
N ILE A 319 -2.29 -13.93 20.01
CA ILE A 319 -2.71 -13.64 18.63
C ILE A 319 -3.38 -14.86 18.00
N LEU A 320 -2.79 -16.05 18.12
CA LEU A 320 -3.35 -17.30 17.58
C LEU A 320 -4.71 -17.67 18.19
N SER A 321 -4.95 -17.26 19.44
CA SER A 321 -6.23 -17.45 20.13
C SER A 321 -7.37 -16.56 19.59
N LYS A 322 -7.07 -15.53 18.79
CA LYS A 322 -8.09 -14.65 18.20
C LYS A 322 -8.93 -15.43 17.17
N LYS A 323 -10.20 -15.02 17.00
CA LYS A 323 -11.18 -15.65 16.09
C LYS A 323 -10.63 -15.97 14.70
N LYS A 324 -9.76 -15.11 14.17
CA LYS A 324 -9.14 -15.26 12.84
C LYS A 324 -8.32 -16.56 12.68
N TYR A 325 -7.64 -17.01 13.73
CA TYR A 325 -6.68 -18.13 13.67
C TYR A 325 -7.10 -19.33 14.52
N ARG A 326 -8.12 -19.17 15.37
CA ARG A 326 -8.48 -20.11 16.44
C ARG A 326 -8.64 -21.57 15.99
N GLU A 327 -9.40 -21.84 14.93
CA GLU A 327 -9.60 -23.22 14.44
C GLU A 327 -8.28 -23.88 14.05
N ARG A 328 -7.52 -23.24 13.16
CA ARG A 328 -6.21 -23.76 12.73
C ARG A 328 -5.24 -23.90 13.89
N PHE A 329 -5.24 -22.95 14.81
CA PHE A 329 -4.41 -23.03 16.01
C PHE A 329 -4.74 -24.27 16.85
N GLN A 330 -6.02 -24.59 17.05
CA GLN A 330 -6.43 -25.79 17.78
C GLN A 330 -6.05 -27.08 17.05
N GLU A 331 -6.25 -27.12 15.73
CA GLU A 331 -5.85 -28.26 14.89
C GLU A 331 -4.33 -28.50 14.95
N SER A 332 -3.52 -27.47 14.72
CA SER A 332 -2.07 -27.54 14.79
C SER A 332 -1.58 -27.93 16.20
N LEU A 333 -2.18 -27.36 17.24
CA LEU A 333 -1.80 -27.67 18.63
C LEU A 333 -2.09 -29.13 19.01
N ALA A 334 -3.17 -29.72 18.49
CA ALA A 334 -3.49 -31.13 18.72
C ALA A 334 -2.46 -32.08 18.08
N GLY A 335 -1.83 -31.65 16.98
CA GLY A 335 -0.77 -32.38 16.29
C GLY A 335 0.66 -32.06 16.76
N ALA A 336 0.83 -31.07 17.65
CA ALA A 336 2.13 -30.65 18.16
C ALA A 336 2.71 -31.64 19.20
N SER A 337 4.01 -31.52 19.46
CA SER A 337 4.72 -32.28 20.48
C SER A 337 4.13 -32.08 21.88
N GLU A 338 4.31 -33.07 22.76
CA GLU A 338 3.78 -33.02 24.12
C GLU A 338 4.30 -31.80 24.89
N ASP A 339 5.60 -31.49 24.74
CA ASP A 339 6.25 -30.34 25.35
C ASP A 339 5.62 -29.02 24.89
N THR A 340 5.37 -28.87 23.59
CA THR A 340 4.69 -27.71 23.00
C THR A 340 3.27 -27.58 23.53
N GLN A 341 2.53 -28.69 23.60
CA GLN A 341 1.18 -28.70 24.15
C GLN A 341 1.15 -28.26 25.63
N VAL A 342 2.10 -28.73 26.43
CA VAL A 342 2.23 -28.35 27.84
C VAL A 342 2.55 -26.86 27.98
N LEU A 343 3.52 -26.36 27.20
CA LEU A 343 3.89 -24.94 27.19
C LEU A 343 2.68 -24.05 26.85
N VAL A 344 1.99 -24.34 25.76
CA VAL A 344 0.85 -23.54 25.30
C VAL A 344 -0.31 -23.60 26.29
N LYS A 345 -0.60 -24.77 26.88
CA LYS A 345 -1.63 -24.89 27.94
C LYS A 345 -1.28 -24.04 29.15
N LYS A 346 -0.01 -24.02 29.57
CA LYS A 346 0.47 -23.17 30.67
C LYS A 346 0.25 -21.70 30.35
N ILE A 347 0.66 -21.24 29.17
CA ILE A 347 0.45 -19.85 28.71
C ILE A 347 -1.04 -19.48 28.72
N LEU A 348 -1.90 -20.32 28.12
CA LEU A 348 -3.35 -20.07 28.07
C LEU A 348 -3.99 -20.01 29.47
N SER A 349 -3.49 -20.81 30.42
CA SER A 349 -3.95 -20.79 31.81
C SER A 349 -3.55 -19.48 32.52
N GLY A 350 -2.35 -18.97 32.28
CA GLY A 350 -1.86 -17.70 32.80
C GLY A 350 -2.66 -16.51 32.25
N ILE A 351 -2.91 -16.49 30.93
CA ILE A 351 -3.68 -15.41 30.28
C ILE A 351 -5.12 -15.32 30.84
N LYS A 352 -5.75 -16.46 31.20
CA LYS A 352 -7.08 -16.47 31.81
C LYS A 352 -7.10 -15.94 33.25
N GLY A 353 -5.95 -15.92 33.94
CA GLY A 353 -5.81 -15.45 35.31
C GLY A 353 -5.76 -13.93 35.46
N ASP A 354 -5.31 -13.20 34.43
CA ASP A 354 -5.03 -11.75 34.51
C ASP A 354 -6.17 -10.83 34.04
N GLY A 355 -7.34 -11.36 33.71
CA GLY A 355 -8.51 -10.53 33.39
C GLY A 355 -9.57 -11.25 32.58
N ALA A 356 -10.71 -11.51 33.21
CA ALA A 356 -11.89 -12.06 32.57
C ALA A 356 -12.39 -11.16 31.43
N ILE A 357 -12.12 -11.56 30.18
CA ILE A 357 -12.97 -11.22 29.04
C ILE A 357 -13.46 -12.53 28.41
N ALA A 358 -14.74 -12.80 28.67
CA ALA A 358 -15.63 -13.76 28.03
C ALA A 358 -15.06 -15.17 27.78
N ALA A 359 -15.22 -16.02 28.79
CA ALA A 359 -15.20 -17.46 28.60
C ALA A 359 -16.34 -17.90 27.66
N ALA A 360 -15.98 -18.60 26.59
CA ALA A 360 -16.80 -19.67 26.03
C ALA A 360 -15.92 -20.94 26.01
N PRO A 361 -16.50 -22.14 26.21
CA PRO A 361 -15.78 -23.31 26.70
C PRO A 361 -14.66 -23.77 25.76
N LEU A 362 -13.69 -24.46 26.37
CA LEU A 362 -12.65 -25.24 25.70
C LEU A 362 -13.25 -26.35 24.86
#